data_AF-A0A933YQY7-F1
#
_entry.id   AF-A0A933YQY7-F1
#
_cell.length_a   1.000
_cell.length_b   1.000
_cell.length_c   1.000
_cell.angle_alpha   90.00
_cell.angle_beta   90.00
_cell.angle_gamma   90.00
#
_symmetry.space_group_name_H-M   'P 1'
#
loop_
_entity.id
_entity.type
_entity.pdbx_description
1 polymer ?
#
loop_
_entity_poly.entity_id
_entity_poly.type
_entity_poly.pdbx_seq_one_letter_code
_entity_poly.pdbx_strand_id
1 'polypeptide(L)'
;MKHRLTTVLILSLLLMGTLYTGGMRVSVKPENATSEVLLVNAGKIRPYYPLSIRKTSVILVKGPGELRIMTRARFTPKTKGLLNYRVAYKIDGGDEHLLDVSDVKRSNDASFKDEELGIPGDSHPLALRLGRGYHSIEFALRDSLPKVLARYLWAPGKEVKMKWIELEPVKPYSPVELLAKEEIASYYRFSAQQPLKVEVIGPTEVRLLTRVENSYNMQGEANYRIQLRQYGSVVRTYQLSSMRSETTTYRDSSKYVAGKAREIVFKVPQGKNVYEIAPLENVSILGCMRIPEQDVDLEE
;
A
#
# COMPACT_ATOMS: atom_id res chain seq x y z
N MET A 1 54.02 -47.97 -22.23
CA MET A 1 54.19 -47.73 -20.77
C MET A 1 53.62 -46.35 -20.45
N LYS A 2 52.78 -46.30 -19.42
CA LYS A 2 51.84 -45.23 -19.09
C LYS A 2 52.56 -43.92 -18.69
N HIS A 3 52.27 -42.81 -19.38
CA HIS A 3 52.47 -41.47 -18.82
C HIS A 3 51.12 -40.76 -18.67
N ARG A 4 51.03 -40.03 -17.56
CA ARG A 4 49.84 -39.75 -16.76
C ARG A 4 49.07 -38.54 -17.29
N LEU A 5 47.73 -38.66 -17.22
CA LEU A 5 46.75 -37.59 -17.31
C LEU A 5 47.08 -36.47 -16.31
N THR A 6 47.31 -35.25 -16.81
CA THR A 6 47.24 -34.01 -16.02
C THR A 6 45.80 -33.49 -16.06
N THR A 7 45.04 -33.79 -15.01
CA THR A 7 43.73 -33.17 -14.78
C THR A 7 43.96 -31.75 -14.25
N VAL A 8 43.70 -30.75 -15.08
CA VAL A 8 43.67 -29.34 -14.65
C VAL A 8 42.40 -29.13 -13.84
N LEU A 9 42.57 -28.88 -12.55
CA LEU A 9 41.51 -28.53 -11.61
C LEU A 9 41.07 -27.09 -11.90
N ILE A 10 39.95 -26.91 -12.60
CA ILE A 10 39.32 -25.59 -12.76
C ILE A 10 38.56 -25.30 -11.46
N LEU A 11 39.15 -24.44 -10.63
CA LEU A 11 38.54 -23.89 -9.43
C LEU A 11 37.37 -22.99 -9.84
N SER A 12 36.15 -23.52 -9.79
CA SER A 12 34.92 -22.77 -10.02
C SER A 12 34.69 -21.84 -8.83
N LEU A 13 35.09 -20.58 -8.99
CA LEU A 13 34.78 -19.50 -8.07
C LEU A 13 33.26 -19.23 -8.14
N LEU A 14 32.52 -19.85 -7.23
CA LEU A 14 31.12 -19.55 -6.95
C LEU A 14 31.05 -18.12 -6.38
N LEU A 15 31.01 -17.12 -7.26
CA LEU A 15 30.46 -15.81 -6.90
C LEU A 15 28.95 -16.02 -6.67
N MET A 16 28.58 -16.23 -5.41
CA MET A 16 27.24 -15.90 -4.93
C MET A 16 27.02 -14.41 -5.19
N GLY A 17 26.47 -14.09 -6.35
CA GLY A 17 25.96 -12.77 -6.64
C GLY A 17 24.78 -12.49 -5.73
N THR A 18 25.02 -11.74 -4.65
CA THR A 18 23.94 -11.03 -3.98
C THR A 18 23.44 -9.96 -4.95
N LEU A 19 22.44 -10.29 -5.74
CA LEU A 19 21.65 -9.32 -6.49
C LEU A 19 20.79 -8.53 -5.50
N TYR A 20 21.44 -7.65 -4.72
CA TYR A 20 20.75 -6.52 -4.11
C TYR A 20 20.55 -5.48 -5.21
N THR A 21 19.46 -5.60 -5.97
CA THR A 21 18.93 -4.46 -6.72
C THR A 21 18.35 -3.48 -5.70
N GLY A 22 19.23 -2.71 -5.04
CA GLY A 22 18.84 -1.60 -4.18
C GLY A 22 18.26 -0.49 -5.05
N GLY A 23 16.99 -0.63 -5.43
CA GLY A 23 16.25 0.43 -6.13
C GLY A 23 16.31 1.73 -5.35
N MET A 24 16.33 2.86 -6.05
CA MET A 24 16.32 4.19 -5.45
C MET A 24 15.11 4.33 -4.52
N ARG A 25 15.36 4.61 -3.25
CA ARG A 25 14.30 4.87 -2.27
C ARG A 25 13.89 6.33 -2.30
N VAL A 26 12.59 6.59 -2.39
CA VAL A 26 12.02 7.94 -2.29
C VAL A 26 11.40 8.16 -0.92
N SER A 27 11.50 9.37 -0.39
CA SER A 27 10.83 9.73 0.87
C SER A 27 9.34 9.87 0.63
N VAL A 28 8.52 9.30 1.51
CA VAL A 28 7.06 9.44 1.45
C VAL A 28 6.59 10.27 2.64
N LYS A 29 5.76 11.28 2.37
CA LYS A 29 5.09 12.08 3.38
C LYS A 29 3.74 11.43 3.71
N PRO A 30 3.36 11.33 5.00
CA PRO A 30 2.01 10.90 5.36
C PRO A 30 0.94 11.86 4.86
N GLU A 31 -0.17 11.32 4.39
CA GLU A 31 -1.29 12.08 3.82
C GLU A 31 -1.84 13.11 4.83
N ASN A 32 -1.93 12.69 6.09
CA ASN A 32 -2.45 13.49 7.19
C ASN A 32 -1.36 14.11 8.08
N ALA A 33 -0.14 14.30 7.55
CA ALA A 33 0.95 14.93 8.29
C ALA A 33 0.64 16.40 8.59
N THR A 34 0.54 16.74 9.88
CA THR A 34 0.31 18.12 10.36
C THR A 34 1.61 18.88 10.66
N SER A 35 2.70 18.16 10.90
CA SER A 35 4.02 18.72 11.18
C SER A 35 5.11 17.73 10.83
N GLU A 36 6.32 18.24 10.64
CA GLU A 36 7.54 17.44 10.49
C GLU A 36 8.61 17.89 11.50
N VAL A 37 9.46 16.94 11.88
CA VAL A 37 10.62 17.16 12.73
C VAL A 37 11.86 16.82 11.91
N LEU A 38 12.78 17.77 11.82
CA LEU A 38 14.00 17.64 11.02
C LEU A 38 15.13 17.08 11.88
N LEU A 39 15.74 15.99 11.41
CA LEU A 39 16.93 15.40 12.01
C LEU A 39 18.12 15.60 11.08
N VAL A 40 19.30 15.86 11.64
CA VAL A 40 20.58 15.79 10.92
C VAL A 40 21.17 14.41 11.20
N ASN A 41 21.45 13.64 10.15
CA ASN A 41 22.15 12.37 10.26
C ASN A 41 23.19 12.29 9.13
N ALA A 42 24.45 12.07 9.49
CA ALA A 42 25.59 12.10 8.57
C ALA A 42 25.59 13.34 7.65
N GLY A 43 25.36 14.54 8.24
CA GLY A 43 25.30 15.82 7.52
C GLY A 43 24.07 16.04 6.65
N LYS A 44 23.14 15.07 6.57
CA LYS A 44 21.92 15.16 5.75
C LYS A 44 20.71 15.45 6.61
N ILE A 45 19.91 16.43 6.19
CA ILE A 45 18.63 16.75 6.82
C ILE A 45 17.58 15.73 6.37
N ARG A 46 16.91 15.08 7.32
CA ARG A 46 15.91 14.05 7.10
C ARG A 46 14.62 14.42 7.83
N PRO A 47 13.48 14.52 7.13
CA PRO A 47 12.19 14.74 7.77
C PRO A 47 11.70 13.45 8.43
N TYR A 48 11.18 13.60 9.65
CA TYR A 48 10.44 12.58 10.37
C TYR A 48 9.10 13.16 10.83
N TYR A 49 8.12 12.28 11.03
CA TYR A 49 6.76 12.63 11.40
C TYR A 49 6.43 12.04 12.77
N PRO A 50 5.86 12.82 13.71
CA PRO A 50 5.46 12.29 15.01
C PRO A 50 4.38 11.21 14.90
N LEU A 51 4.60 10.09 15.57
CA LEU A 51 3.57 9.08 15.81
C LEU A 51 2.70 9.49 17.01
N SER A 52 1.43 9.12 16.96
CA SER A 52 0.43 9.44 17.98
C SER A 52 -0.37 8.21 18.36
N ILE A 53 -0.89 8.21 19.59
CA ILE A 53 -1.80 7.18 20.10
C ILE A 53 -3.24 7.37 19.62
N ARG A 54 -3.59 8.59 19.15
CA ARG A 54 -4.96 8.95 18.77
C ARG A 54 -5.15 9.13 17.27
N LYS A 55 -4.10 9.59 16.58
CA LYS A 55 -4.13 9.88 15.15
C LYS A 55 -3.10 8.99 14.45
N THR A 56 -3.56 8.16 13.54
CA THR A 56 -2.68 7.33 12.71
C THR A 56 -1.89 8.22 11.75
N SER A 57 -0.70 7.80 11.37
CA SER A 57 0.03 8.32 10.22
C SER A 57 -0.34 7.46 9.02
N VAL A 58 -0.91 8.06 7.97
CA VAL A 58 -1.42 7.33 6.79
C VAL A 58 -0.45 7.46 5.62
N ILE A 59 0.05 6.34 5.13
CA ILE A 59 0.94 6.26 3.97
C ILE A 59 0.18 5.66 2.79
N LEU A 60 0.13 6.40 1.68
CA LEU A 60 -0.44 5.95 0.42
C LEU A 60 0.68 5.66 -0.60
N VAL A 61 0.72 4.44 -1.12
CA VAL A 61 1.73 4.04 -2.13
C VAL A 61 1.10 3.14 -3.19
N LYS A 62 1.70 3.13 -4.39
CA LYS A 62 1.35 2.21 -5.46
C LYS A 62 2.43 1.14 -5.58
N GLY A 63 2.05 -0.12 -5.31
CA GLY A 63 2.89 -1.30 -5.42
C GLY A 63 2.94 -1.90 -6.82
N PRO A 64 3.77 -2.95 -7.02
CA PRO A 64 4.55 -3.64 -5.98
C PRO A 64 5.76 -2.86 -5.49
N GLY A 65 6.25 -3.21 -4.29
CA GLY A 65 7.47 -2.60 -3.74
C GLY A 65 7.68 -2.84 -2.25
N GLU A 66 8.65 -2.14 -1.67
CA GLU A 66 8.98 -2.20 -0.24
C GLU A 66 8.79 -0.82 0.40
N LEU A 67 7.91 -0.74 1.40
CA LEU A 67 7.80 0.41 2.30
C LEU A 67 8.69 0.16 3.51
N ARG A 68 9.66 1.04 3.73
CA ARG A 68 10.51 1.03 4.91
C ARG A 68 10.12 2.17 5.83
N ILE A 69 9.71 1.82 7.05
CA ILE A 69 9.56 2.78 8.14
C ILE A 69 10.83 2.76 8.99
N MET A 70 11.34 3.92 9.34
CA MET A 70 12.46 4.12 10.27
C MET A 70 11.92 4.86 11.49
N THR A 71 11.89 4.19 12.63
CA THR A 71 11.38 4.77 13.89
C THR A 71 12.52 5.20 14.79
N ARG A 72 12.33 6.28 15.54
CA ARG A 72 13.28 6.81 16.53
C ARG A 72 12.51 7.35 17.73
N ALA A 73 12.84 6.86 18.94
CA ALA A 73 12.31 7.43 20.18
C ALA A 73 12.97 8.78 20.48
N ARG A 74 12.30 9.65 21.22
CA ARG A 74 12.83 10.96 21.64
C ARG A 74 13.32 10.89 23.07
N PHE A 75 14.62 11.12 23.28
CA PHE A 75 15.21 11.23 24.61
C PHE A 75 15.21 12.69 25.05
N THR A 76 14.35 13.01 26.00
CA THR A 76 14.35 14.33 26.64
C THR A 76 15.53 14.45 27.63
N PRO A 77 15.88 15.66 28.10
CA PRO A 77 16.89 15.83 29.15
C PRO A 77 16.57 15.05 30.44
N LYS A 78 15.28 14.85 30.74
CA LYS A 78 14.82 14.09 31.91
C LYS A 78 14.88 12.57 31.72
N THR A 79 15.05 12.09 30.49
CA THR A 79 15.06 10.66 30.17
C THR A 79 16.37 10.03 30.65
N LYS A 80 16.27 9.16 31.67
CA LYS A 80 17.35 8.30 32.15
C LYS A 80 17.17 6.88 31.59
N GLY A 81 18.28 6.22 31.24
CA GLY A 81 18.26 4.81 30.82
C GLY A 81 17.77 4.57 29.39
N LEU A 82 17.36 3.33 29.13
CA LEU A 82 16.87 2.85 27.84
C LEU A 82 15.38 3.14 27.67
N LEU A 83 14.93 3.20 26.43
CA LEU A 83 13.52 3.39 26.09
C LEU A 83 12.96 2.19 25.35
N ASN A 84 11.69 1.87 25.63
CA ASN A 84 10.91 0.88 24.92
C ASN A 84 9.66 1.57 24.34
N TYR A 85 9.21 1.13 23.19
CA TYR A 85 7.96 1.59 22.60
C TYR A 85 7.38 0.55 21.66
N ARG A 86 6.06 0.66 21.42
CA ARG A 86 5.34 -0.21 20.51
C ARG A 86 4.63 0.61 19.44
N VAL A 87 4.93 0.30 18.19
CA VAL A 87 4.22 0.86 17.02
C VAL A 87 3.26 -0.18 16.50
N ALA A 88 2.00 0.19 16.36
CA ALA A 88 1.02 -0.63 15.67
C ALA A 88 0.86 -0.18 14.23
N TYR A 89 0.60 -1.13 13.34
CA TYR A 89 0.30 -0.82 11.95
C TYR A 89 -0.78 -1.72 11.35
N LYS A 90 -1.48 -1.19 10.36
CA LYS A 90 -2.48 -1.90 9.55
C LYS A 90 -2.20 -1.67 8.07
N ILE A 91 -2.39 -2.70 7.26
CA ILE A 91 -2.29 -2.62 5.80
C ILE A 91 -3.70 -2.82 5.23
N ASP A 92 -4.16 -1.87 4.42
CA ASP A 92 -5.45 -1.89 3.73
C ASP A 92 -6.63 -2.18 4.67
N GLY A 93 -6.59 -1.57 5.87
CA GLY A 93 -7.62 -1.71 6.90
C GLY A 93 -7.78 -3.14 7.44
N GLY A 94 -6.84 -4.04 7.16
CA GLY A 94 -6.82 -5.40 7.68
C GLY A 94 -6.41 -5.49 9.15
N ASP A 95 -5.86 -6.64 9.51
CA ASP A 95 -5.46 -6.93 10.87
C ASP A 95 -4.35 -6.01 11.36
N GLU A 96 -4.36 -5.81 12.68
CA GLU A 96 -3.35 -5.03 13.36
C GLU A 96 -2.10 -5.87 13.64
N HIS A 97 -0.95 -5.28 13.33
CA HIS A 97 0.35 -5.82 13.64
C HIS A 97 1.08 -4.90 14.62
N LEU A 98 1.98 -5.49 15.42
CA LEU A 98 2.78 -4.77 16.42
C LEU A 98 4.27 -4.90 16.11
N LEU A 99 4.96 -3.76 16.16
CA LEU A 99 6.42 -3.66 16.22
C LEU A 99 6.80 -3.26 17.65
N ASP A 100 7.29 -4.23 18.41
CA ASP A 100 7.87 -4.01 19.73
C ASP A 100 9.35 -3.62 19.58
N VAL A 101 9.71 -2.44 20.09
CA VAL A 101 11.09 -1.95 20.10
C VAL A 101 11.53 -1.78 21.54
N SER A 102 12.61 -2.48 21.90
CA SER A 102 13.17 -2.46 23.26
C SER A 102 14.62 -2.00 23.25
N ASP A 103 15.11 -1.59 24.43
CA ASP A 103 16.50 -1.26 24.70
C ASP A 103 17.08 -0.16 23.81
N VAL A 104 16.22 0.78 23.40
CA VAL A 104 16.62 1.90 22.55
C VAL A 104 17.60 2.77 23.32
N LYS A 105 18.70 3.15 22.67
CA LYS A 105 19.73 4.05 23.18
C LYS A 105 19.68 5.39 22.44
N ARG A 106 20.36 6.40 22.98
CA ARG A 106 20.58 7.68 22.29
C ARG A 106 21.47 7.44 21.06
N SER A 107 21.12 8.06 19.94
CA SER A 107 21.92 8.01 18.71
C SER A 107 23.23 8.78 18.90
N ASN A 108 24.33 8.24 18.41
CA ASN A 108 25.63 8.94 18.35
C ASN A 108 25.85 9.67 17.01
N ASP A 109 25.00 9.43 16.03
CA ASP A 109 25.14 9.87 14.63
C ASP A 109 23.95 10.72 14.14
N ALA A 110 23.02 11.04 15.02
CA ALA A 110 21.84 11.84 14.70
C ALA A 110 21.55 12.87 15.79
N SER A 111 21.13 14.06 15.36
CA SER A 111 20.64 15.13 16.23
C SER A 111 19.34 15.71 15.67
N PHE A 112 18.51 16.29 16.55
CA PHE A 112 17.41 17.14 16.09
C PHE A 112 17.97 18.48 15.63
N LYS A 113 17.36 19.08 14.61
CA LYS A 113 17.67 20.46 14.23
C LYS A 113 17.19 21.46 15.29
N ASP A 114 16.09 21.12 15.96
CA ASP A 114 15.59 21.82 17.14
C ASP A 114 16.10 21.08 18.40
N GLU A 115 17.04 21.71 19.10
CA GLU A 115 17.72 21.13 20.26
C GLU A 115 16.79 20.95 21.47
N GLU A 116 15.68 21.70 21.55
CA GLU A 116 14.70 21.56 22.64
C GLU A 116 14.01 20.18 22.64
N LEU A 117 14.03 19.51 21.48
CA LEU A 117 13.51 18.16 21.31
C LEU A 117 14.42 17.09 21.95
N GLY A 118 15.63 17.45 22.37
CA GLY A 118 16.59 16.57 23.03
C GLY A 118 17.45 15.78 22.06
N ILE A 119 17.60 14.48 22.28
CA ILE A 119 18.46 13.61 21.45
C ILE A 119 17.60 12.50 20.82
N PRO A 120 17.69 12.26 19.50
CA PRO A 120 17.01 11.12 18.90
C PRO A 120 17.61 9.81 19.40
N GLY A 121 16.78 8.79 19.54
CA GLY A 121 17.22 7.42 19.74
C GLY A 121 17.79 6.82 18.47
N ASP A 122 18.46 5.67 18.61
CA ASP A 122 18.86 4.83 17.49
C ASP A 122 17.68 4.50 16.58
N SER A 123 17.97 4.28 15.29
CA SER A 123 16.93 4.01 14.31
C SER A 123 16.56 2.54 14.25
N HIS A 124 15.26 2.25 14.32
CA HIS A 124 14.72 0.91 14.18
C HIS A 124 13.90 0.81 12.89
N PRO A 125 14.40 0.11 11.86
CA PRO A 125 13.71 -0.06 10.60
C PRO A 125 12.73 -1.25 10.62
N LEU A 126 11.59 -1.10 9.96
CA LEU A 126 10.70 -2.21 9.56
C LEU A 126 10.46 -2.10 8.06
N ALA A 127 10.52 -3.23 7.35
CA ALA A 127 10.29 -3.32 5.91
C ALA A 127 9.00 -4.09 5.63
N LEU A 128 8.08 -3.47 4.90
CA LEU A 128 6.81 -4.05 4.49
C LEU A 128 6.82 -4.25 2.98
N ARG A 129 6.68 -5.49 2.52
CA ARG A 129 6.53 -5.81 1.10
C ARG A 129 5.07 -5.70 0.72
N LEU A 130 4.78 -4.89 -0.29
CA LEU A 130 3.43 -4.66 -0.80
C LEU A 130 3.31 -5.23 -2.21
N GLY A 131 2.18 -5.86 -2.47
CA GLY A 131 1.83 -6.44 -3.76
C GLY A 131 1.45 -5.37 -4.78
N ARG A 132 0.88 -5.83 -5.90
CA ARG A 132 0.34 -4.94 -6.93
C ARG A 132 -0.85 -4.14 -6.39
N GLY A 133 -0.99 -2.90 -6.83
CA GLY A 133 -2.14 -2.05 -6.55
C GLY A 133 -1.82 -0.87 -5.62
N TYR A 134 -2.86 -0.09 -5.31
CA TYR A 134 -2.81 0.99 -4.34
C TYR A 134 -3.00 0.45 -2.93
N HIS A 135 -2.13 0.88 -2.03
CA HIS A 135 -2.14 0.46 -0.63
C HIS A 135 -2.20 1.66 0.30
N SER A 136 -2.93 1.48 1.40
CA SER A 136 -2.95 2.40 2.53
C SER A 136 -2.39 1.72 3.76
N ILE A 137 -1.37 2.32 4.38
CA ILE A 137 -0.71 1.79 5.56
C ILE A 137 -0.84 2.79 6.68
N GLU A 138 -1.43 2.36 7.79
CA GLU A 138 -1.68 3.20 8.96
C GLU A 138 -0.68 2.84 10.06
N PHE A 139 -0.04 3.84 10.67
CA PHE A 139 0.87 3.65 11.81
C PHE A 139 0.40 4.44 13.02
N ALA A 140 0.37 3.83 14.20
CA ALA A 140 0.05 4.49 15.46
C ALA A 140 1.01 4.05 16.57
N LEU A 141 1.20 4.92 17.56
CA LEU A 141 1.91 4.56 18.78
C LEU A 141 0.92 3.91 19.77
N ARG A 142 1.35 2.90 20.52
CA ARG A 142 0.48 2.30 21.55
C ARG A 142 0.52 3.05 22.87
N ASP A 143 1.69 3.52 23.25
CA ASP A 143 1.93 4.19 24.52
C ASP A 143 2.14 5.69 24.32
N SER A 144 1.66 6.52 25.25
CA SER A 144 1.78 7.98 25.10
C SER A 144 3.22 8.51 25.22
N LEU A 145 4.09 7.70 25.84
CA LEU A 145 5.52 7.92 26.04
C LEU A 145 6.28 6.60 25.82
N PRO A 146 7.54 6.65 25.33
CA PRO A 146 8.23 7.86 24.87
C PRO A 146 7.60 8.43 23.59
N LYS A 147 7.89 9.70 23.26
CA LYS A 147 7.51 10.22 21.94
C LYS A 147 8.33 9.53 20.87
N VAL A 148 7.69 9.10 19.78
CA VAL A 148 8.34 8.39 18.68
C VAL A 148 8.10 9.16 17.39
N LEU A 149 9.15 9.24 16.58
CA LEU A 149 9.15 9.84 15.27
C LEU A 149 9.35 8.73 14.23
N ALA A 150 8.71 8.86 13.06
CA ALA A 150 8.81 7.90 11.97
C ALA A 150 9.17 8.58 10.66
N ARG A 151 10.04 7.94 9.87
CA ARG A 151 10.33 8.33 8.49
C ARG A 151 9.99 7.19 7.56
N TYR A 152 9.40 7.51 6.41
CA TYR A 152 8.90 6.54 5.45
C TYR A 152 9.68 6.63 4.15
N LEU A 153 10.13 5.48 3.65
CA LEU A 153 10.89 5.34 2.43
C LEU A 153 10.25 4.28 1.55
N TRP A 154 9.94 4.63 0.31
CA TRP A 154 9.37 3.71 -0.66
C TRP A 154 10.40 3.28 -1.71
N ALA A 155 10.52 1.98 -1.93
CA ALA A 155 11.27 1.39 -3.03
C ALA A 155 10.28 0.73 -4.00
N PRO A 156 9.99 1.31 -5.17
CA PRO A 156 9.11 0.67 -6.15
C PRO A 156 9.75 -0.63 -6.65
N GLY A 157 8.96 -1.69 -6.69
CA GLY A 157 9.29 -2.98 -7.28
C GLY A 157 8.90 -3.04 -8.75
N LYS A 158 9.30 -4.13 -9.42
CA LYS A 158 8.85 -4.41 -10.79
C LYS A 158 7.54 -5.19 -10.74
N GLU A 159 6.59 -4.75 -11.54
CA GLU A 159 5.34 -5.47 -11.76
C GLU A 159 5.59 -6.71 -12.61
N VAL A 160 5.11 -7.87 -12.15
CA VAL A 160 5.09 -9.08 -12.97
C VAL A 160 3.99 -8.92 -14.00
N LYS A 161 4.34 -9.04 -15.28
CA LYS A 161 3.36 -9.02 -16.36
C LYS A 161 2.54 -10.30 -16.29
N MET A 162 1.23 -10.16 -16.21
CA MET A 162 0.29 -11.26 -16.23
C MET A 162 -0.93 -10.86 -17.06
N LYS A 163 -1.51 -11.84 -17.76
CA LYS A 163 -2.74 -11.63 -18.51
C LYS A 163 -3.92 -11.78 -17.56
N TRP A 164 -4.84 -10.83 -17.69
CA TRP A 164 -6.03 -10.71 -16.85
C TRP A 164 -7.24 -10.87 -17.74
N ILE A 165 -8.21 -11.67 -17.31
CA ILE A 165 -9.53 -11.75 -17.95
C ILE A 165 -10.57 -11.03 -17.11
N GLU A 166 -11.62 -10.52 -17.74
CA GLU A 166 -12.69 -9.81 -17.04
C GLU A 166 -13.58 -10.79 -16.28
N LEU A 167 -13.97 -10.38 -15.09
CA LEU A 167 -14.85 -11.14 -14.21
C LEU A 167 -16.17 -10.38 -14.08
N GLU A 168 -17.25 -11.02 -14.49
CA GLU A 168 -18.59 -10.45 -14.41
C GLU A 168 -19.11 -10.46 -12.96
N PRO A 169 -19.70 -9.36 -12.45
CA PRO A 169 -20.33 -9.35 -11.14
C PRO A 169 -21.60 -10.21 -11.10
N VAL A 170 -21.97 -10.63 -9.90
CA VAL A 170 -23.26 -11.28 -9.65
C VAL A 170 -24.38 -10.24 -9.80
N LYS A 171 -25.47 -10.61 -10.50
CA LYS A 171 -26.64 -9.76 -10.69
C LYS A 171 -27.36 -9.47 -9.35
N PRO A 172 -28.02 -8.31 -9.20
CA PRO A 172 -28.13 -7.23 -10.18
C PRO A 172 -26.90 -6.31 -10.20
N TYR A 173 -26.50 -5.87 -11.39
CA TYR A 173 -25.43 -4.88 -11.60
C TYR A 173 -25.88 -3.79 -12.59
N SER A 174 -25.16 -2.67 -12.63
CA SER A 174 -25.41 -1.57 -13.58
C SER A 174 -24.20 -1.41 -14.52
N PRO A 175 -24.21 -1.96 -15.74
CA PRO A 175 -23.08 -1.84 -16.65
C PRO A 175 -22.92 -0.41 -17.18
N VAL A 176 -21.67 -0.03 -17.47
CA VAL A 176 -21.27 1.27 -17.99
C VAL A 176 -20.09 1.07 -18.93
N GLU A 177 -20.21 1.54 -20.16
CA GLU A 177 -19.11 1.53 -21.12
C GLU A 177 -18.33 2.85 -21.08
N LEU A 178 -17.02 2.73 -20.92
CA LEU A 178 -16.10 3.87 -21.00
C LEU A 178 -15.24 3.76 -22.26
N LEU A 179 -14.98 4.89 -22.90
CA LEU A 179 -14.01 5.04 -23.97
C LEU A 179 -12.69 5.52 -23.36
N ALA A 180 -11.64 4.73 -23.49
CA ALA A 180 -10.29 5.08 -23.07
C ALA A 180 -9.31 4.79 -24.20
N LYS A 181 -8.70 5.84 -24.78
CA LYS A 181 -7.77 5.70 -25.91
C LYS A 181 -8.34 4.84 -27.05
N GLU A 182 -9.59 5.11 -27.45
CA GLU A 182 -10.30 4.40 -28.53
C GLU A 182 -10.72 2.94 -28.22
N GLU A 183 -10.38 2.43 -27.04
CA GLU A 183 -10.88 1.13 -26.56
C GLU A 183 -12.14 1.31 -25.70
N ILE A 184 -13.13 0.44 -25.91
CA ILE A 184 -14.30 0.33 -25.04
C ILE A 184 -13.95 -0.61 -23.89
N ALA A 185 -14.17 -0.15 -22.65
CA ALA A 185 -14.00 -0.95 -21.46
C ALA A 185 -15.31 -1.01 -20.66
N SER A 186 -15.70 -2.22 -20.25
CA SER A 186 -16.88 -2.49 -19.45
C SER A 186 -16.59 -2.28 -17.96
N TYR A 187 -17.35 -1.40 -17.34
CA TYR A 187 -17.36 -1.19 -15.90
C TYR A 187 -18.77 -1.42 -15.35
N TYR A 188 -18.86 -1.57 -14.04
CA TYR A 188 -20.10 -1.75 -13.32
C TYR A 188 -20.21 -0.68 -12.24
N ARG A 189 -21.30 0.08 -12.27
CA ARG A 189 -21.58 1.10 -11.28
C ARG A 189 -22.03 0.46 -9.97
N PHE A 190 -21.45 0.93 -8.87
CA PHE A 190 -21.79 0.51 -7.52
C PHE A 190 -21.69 1.68 -6.53
N SER A 191 -22.41 1.56 -5.43
CA SER A 191 -22.47 2.53 -4.33
C SER A 191 -22.69 1.80 -2.99
N ALA A 192 -22.79 2.55 -1.89
CA ALA A 192 -23.11 1.96 -0.59
C ALA A 192 -24.48 1.27 -0.58
N GLN A 193 -25.46 1.77 -1.36
CA GLN A 193 -26.81 1.22 -1.46
C GLN A 193 -26.91 0.09 -2.49
N GLN A 194 -26.03 0.09 -3.50
CA GLN A 194 -25.93 -0.97 -4.50
C GLN A 194 -24.48 -1.48 -4.57
N PRO A 195 -24.06 -2.37 -3.64
CA PRO A 195 -22.73 -2.95 -3.65
C PRO A 195 -22.47 -3.81 -4.89
N LEU A 196 -21.22 -3.85 -5.34
CA LEU A 196 -20.79 -4.79 -6.35
C LEU A 196 -20.56 -6.16 -5.70
N LYS A 197 -21.23 -7.20 -6.20
CA LYS A 197 -21.07 -8.57 -5.68
C LYS A 197 -20.28 -9.42 -6.67
N VAL A 198 -19.42 -10.28 -6.17
CA VAL A 198 -18.61 -11.16 -7.01
C VAL A 198 -18.42 -12.52 -6.35
N GLU A 199 -18.48 -13.56 -7.17
CA GLU A 199 -18.22 -14.94 -6.79
C GLU A 199 -16.93 -15.40 -7.46
N VAL A 200 -16.00 -15.97 -6.69
CA VAL A 200 -14.68 -16.39 -7.17
C VAL A 200 -14.26 -17.68 -6.49
N ILE A 201 -13.76 -18.64 -7.26
CA ILE A 201 -13.12 -19.84 -6.75
C ILE A 201 -11.62 -19.57 -6.62
N GLY A 202 -11.07 -19.75 -5.42
CA GLY A 202 -9.64 -19.62 -5.18
C GLY A 202 -8.95 -20.98 -5.00
N PRO A 203 -7.61 -20.99 -4.83
CA PRO A 203 -6.77 -19.83 -4.54
C PRO A 203 -6.43 -18.98 -5.78
N THR A 204 -6.73 -17.68 -5.74
CA THR A 204 -6.41 -16.74 -6.84
C THR A 204 -6.27 -15.30 -6.30
N GLU A 205 -6.05 -14.33 -7.18
CA GLU A 205 -6.09 -12.90 -6.87
C GLU A 205 -7.16 -12.21 -7.72
N VAL A 206 -7.95 -11.33 -7.12
CA VAL A 206 -8.89 -10.49 -7.86
C VAL A 206 -8.31 -9.09 -7.96
N ARG A 207 -8.24 -8.60 -9.19
CA ARG A 207 -7.89 -7.22 -9.52
C ARG A 207 -9.17 -6.41 -9.72
N LEU A 208 -9.34 -5.38 -8.92
CA LEU A 208 -10.42 -4.41 -9.04
C LEU A 208 -9.86 -3.07 -9.51
N LEU A 209 -10.30 -2.61 -10.68
CA LEU A 209 -10.09 -1.24 -11.14
C LEU A 209 -11.29 -0.38 -10.74
N THR A 210 -11.06 0.65 -9.94
CA THR A 210 -12.09 1.61 -9.51
C THR A 210 -11.90 2.97 -10.20
N ARG A 211 -13.02 3.61 -10.55
CA ARG A 211 -13.07 5.01 -10.98
C ARG A 211 -14.24 5.68 -10.29
N VAL A 212 -13.97 6.71 -9.49
CA VAL A 212 -15.04 7.53 -8.91
C VAL A 212 -15.78 8.30 -10.01
N GLU A 213 -17.09 8.38 -9.93
CA GLU A 213 -17.90 9.22 -10.82
C GLU A 213 -18.03 10.62 -10.23
N ASN A 214 -17.39 11.59 -10.88
CA ASN A 214 -17.38 12.97 -10.41
C ASN A 214 -18.41 13.81 -11.16
N SER A 215 -18.83 14.93 -10.55
CA SER A 215 -19.51 15.99 -11.29
C SER A 215 -18.51 16.73 -12.18
N TYR A 216 -19.00 17.37 -13.26
CA TYR A 216 -18.15 18.18 -14.15
C TYR A 216 -17.40 19.31 -13.43
N ASN A 217 -17.96 19.81 -12.33
CA ASN A 217 -17.44 20.94 -11.56
C ASN A 217 -16.46 20.51 -10.45
N MET A 218 -16.17 19.21 -10.32
CA MET A 218 -15.24 18.74 -9.30
C MET A 218 -13.84 19.32 -9.52
N GLN A 219 -13.31 19.96 -8.48
CA GLN A 219 -11.93 20.44 -8.43
C GLN A 219 -11.12 19.61 -7.44
N GLY A 220 -9.87 19.29 -7.80
CA GLY A 220 -8.93 18.60 -6.92
C GLY A 220 -9.12 17.07 -6.85
N GLU A 221 -8.83 16.52 -5.68
CA GLU A 221 -8.85 15.08 -5.40
C GLU A 221 -10.15 14.64 -4.72
N ALA A 222 -10.65 13.48 -5.12
CA ALA A 222 -11.73 12.76 -4.46
C ALA A 222 -11.10 11.65 -3.62
N ASN A 223 -11.12 11.84 -2.32
CA ASN A 223 -10.76 10.81 -1.36
C ASN A 223 -11.98 9.93 -1.09
N TYR A 224 -11.81 8.62 -1.18
CA TYR A 224 -12.87 7.64 -0.95
C TYR A 224 -12.27 6.35 -0.40
N ARG A 225 -13.11 5.56 0.27
CA ARG A 225 -12.75 4.29 0.86
C ARG A 225 -13.62 3.19 0.29
N ILE A 226 -12.98 2.09 -0.08
CA ILE A 226 -13.66 0.88 -0.53
C ILE A 226 -13.57 -0.16 0.57
N GLN A 227 -14.72 -0.66 1.02
CA GLN A 227 -14.79 -1.85 1.85
C GLN A 227 -14.96 -3.09 0.98
N LEU A 228 -14.13 -4.09 1.27
CA LEU A 228 -14.30 -5.46 0.83
C LEU A 228 -14.90 -6.24 1.99
N ARG A 229 -16.07 -6.84 1.77
CA ARG A 229 -16.75 -7.68 2.76
C ARG A 229 -16.82 -9.12 2.25
N GLN A 230 -16.68 -10.06 3.16
CA GLN A 230 -16.85 -11.48 2.91
C GLN A 230 -17.85 -12.01 3.94
N TYR A 231 -18.94 -12.63 3.48
CA TYR A 231 -20.03 -13.11 4.33
C TYR A 231 -20.52 -12.07 5.35
N GLY A 232 -20.69 -10.82 4.90
CA GLY A 232 -21.15 -9.69 5.72
C GLY A 232 -20.09 -9.03 6.61
N SER A 233 -18.93 -9.66 6.82
CA SER A 233 -17.83 -9.12 7.64
C SER A 233 -16.85 -8.33 6.79
N VAL A 234 -16.38 -7.18 7.29
CA VAL A 234 -15.35 -6.38 6.60
C VAL A 234 -14.01 -7.08 6.71
N VAL A 235 -13.40 -7.42 5.57
CA VAL A 235 -12.07 -8.07 5.52
C VAL A 235 -10.95 -7.08 5.20
N ARG A 236 -11.23 -6.05 4.39
CA ARG A 236 -10.28 -4.99 4.02
C ARG A 236 -11.01 -3.66 3.83
N THR A 237 -10.31 -2.57 4.08
CA THR A 237 -10.75 -1.20 3.75
C THR A 237 -9.60 -0.47 3.07
N TYR A 238 -9.75 -0.16 1.79
CA TYR A 238 -8.76 0.56 1.00
C TYR A 238 -9.03 2.05 1.03
N GLN A 239 -8.03 2.87 1.39
CA GLN A 239 -8.11 4.33 1.27
C GLN A 239 -7.50 4.77 -0.06
N LEU A 240 -8.30 5.45 -0.88
CA LEU A 240 -7.93 5.84 -2.24
C LEU A 240 -8.16 7.33 -2.46
N SER A 241 -7.33 7.92 -3.33
CA SER A 241 -7.51 9.28 -3.85
C SER A 241 -7.52 9.24 -5.37
N SER A 242 -8.51 9.86 -6.02
CA SER A 242 -8.58 9.97 -7.48
C SER A 242 -8.89 11.40 -7.93
N MET A 243 -8.40 11.77 -9.11
CA MET A 243 -8.79 13.00 -9.80
C MET A 243 -9.63 12.66 -11.03
N ARG A 244 -10.21 13.67 -11.67
CA ARG A 244 -10.82 13.55 -13.00
C ARG A 244 -9.82 12.91 -13.99
N SER A 245 -10.33 12.00 -14.82
CA SER A 245 -9.57 11.48 -15.97
C SER A 245 -9.63 12.48 -17.12
N GLU A 246 -8.51 12.68 -17.78
CA GLU A 246 -8.40 13.51 -19.00
C GLU A 246 -8.56 12.67 -20.28
N THR A 247 -8.43 11.35 -20.17
CA THR A 247 -8.34 10.42 -21.30
C THR A 247 -9.43 9.34 -21.29
N THR A 248 -10.41 9.47 -20.41
CA THR A 248 -11.52 8.52 -20.30
C THR A 248 -12.85 9.25 -20.24
N THR A 249 -13.76 8.88 -21.12
CA THR A 249 -15.13 9.42 -21.18
C THR A 249 -16.14 8.28 -21.15
N TYR A 250 -17.40 8.59 -20.88
CA TYR A 250 -18.48 7.65 -21.11
C TYR A 250 -18.69 7.48 -22.62
N ARG A 251 -19.04 6.26 -23.05
CA ARG A 251 -19.42 6.02 -24.45
C ARG A 251 -20.70 6.78 -24.79
N ASP A 252 -21.69 6.67 -23.91
CA ASP A 252 -22.96 7.39 -24.02
C ASP A 252 -22.92 8.71 -23.24
N SER A 253 -23.86 9.61 -23.56
CA SER A 253 -23.96 10.90 -22.86
C SER A 253 -24.17 10.69 -21.36
N SER A 254 -23.35 11.36 -20.55
CA SER A 254 -23.39 11.23 -19.10
C SER A 254 -23.21 12.59 -18.44
N LYS A 255 -23.95 12.81 -17.35
CA LYS A 255 -23.78 13.97 -16.48
C LYS A 255 -22.54 13.86 -15.57
N TYR A 256 -21.87 12.73 -15.59
CA TYR A 256 -20.68 12.44 -14.79
C TYR A 256 -19.41 12.47 -15.63
N VAL A 257 -18.28 12.61 -14.95
CA VAL A 257 -16.95 12.41 -15.53
C VAL A 257 -16.23 11.30 -14.77
N ALA A 258 -15.59 10.39 -15.49
CA ALA A 258 -14.86 9.30 -14.87
C ALA A 258 -13.56 9.79 -14.21
N GLY A 259 -13.26 9.31 -13.01
CA GLY A 259 -11.96 9.49 -12.36
C GLY A 259 -10.84 8.67 -13.02
N LYS A 260 -9.60 8.98 -12.68
CA LYS A 260 -8.43 8.15 -12.99
C LYS A 260 -8.60 6.77 -12.34
N ALA A 261 -8.25 5.71 -13.06
CA ALA A 261 -8.32 4.37 -12.51
C ALA A 261 -7.41 4.23 -11.28
N ARG A 262 -7.94 3.59 -10.24
CA ARG A 262 -7.20 3.07 -9.09
C ARG A 262 -7.33 1.56 -9.08
N GLU A 263 -6.24 0.91 -8.72
CA GLU A 263 -6.15 -0.54 -8.76
C GLU A 263 -6.08 -1.05 -7.33
N ILE A 264 -6.93 -2.01 -7.00
CA ILE A 264 -6.87 -2.81 -5.79
C ILE A 264 -6.61 -4.25 -6.24
N VAL A 265 -5.77 -4.97 -5.51
CA VAL A 265 -5.61 -6.43 -5.67
C VAL A 265 -5.80 -7.08 -4.32
N PHE A 266 -6.63 -8.12 -4.26
CA PHE A 266 -6.85 -8.90 -3.05
C PHE A 266 -6.79 -10.39 -3.35
N LYS A 267 -6.33 -11.17 -2.37
CA LYS A 267 -6.21 -12.62 -2.48
C LYS A 267 -7.53 -13.28 -2.10
N VAL A 268 -7.91 -14.29 -2.86
CA VAL A 268 -9.04 -15.17 -2.60
C VAL A 268 -8.49 -16.49 -2.07
N PRO A 269 -8.89 -16.94 -0.86
CA PRO A 269 -8.44 -18.22 -0.32
C PRO A 269 -9.04 -19.39 -1.10
N GLN A 270 -8.56 -20.59 -0.83
CA GLN A 270 -9.08 -21.81 -1.47
C GLN A 270 -10.61 -21.95 -1.29
N GLY A 271 -11.28 -22.43 -2.34
CA GLY A 271 -12.71 -22.71 -2.36
C GLY A 271 -13.55 -21.55 -2.91
N LYS A 272 -14.87 -21.72 -2.86
CA LYS A 272 -15.85 -20.77 -3.36
C LYS A 272 -16.07 -19.61 -2.39
N ASN A 273 -15.76 -18.39 -2.83
CA ASN A 273 -15.85 -17.19 -2.02
C ASN A 273 -16.78 -16.16 -2.66
N VAL A 274 -17.56 -15.47 -1.82
CA VAL A 274 -18.43 -14.36 -2.25
C VAL A 274 -18.01 -13.09 -1.55
N TYR A 275 -17.77 -12.04 -2.34
CA TYR A 275 -17.39 -10.74 -1.85
C TYR A 275 -18.43 -9.69 -2.20
N GLU A 276 -18.63 -8.74 -1.28
CA GLU A 276 -19.37 -7.51 -1.51
C GLU A 276 -18.42 -6.32 -1.41
N ILE A 277 -18.45 -5.45 -2.42
CA ILE A 277 -17.56 -4.31 -2.56
C ILE A 277 -18.42 -3.05 -2.58
N ALA A 278 -18.18 -2.16 -1.63
CA ALA A 278 -18.95 -0.92 -1.50
C ALA A 278 -18.07 0.23 -1.03
N PRO A 279 -18.32 1.47 -1.50
CA PRO A 279 -17.73 2.63 -0.87
C PRO A 279 -18.31 2.86 0.53
N LEU A 280 -17.50 3.48 1.41
CA LEU A 280 -18.00 3.99 2.68
C LEU A 280 -18.70 5.34 2.53
N GLU A 281 -18.18 6.18 1.64
CA GLU A 281 -18.77 7.47 1.33
C GLU A 281 -19.98 7.31 0.41
N ASN A 282 -20.90 8.28 0.45
CA ASN A 282 -22.04 8.32 -0.47
C ASN A 282 -21.59 8.83 -1.85
N VAL A 283 -20.82 8.00 -2.54
CA VAL A 283 -20.26 8.27 -3.87
C VAL A 283 -20.62 7.13 -4.81
N SER A 284 -20.75 7.46 -6.10
CA SER A 284 -20.91 6.46 -7.14
C SER A 284 -19.55 6.11 -7.74
N ILE A 285 -19.28 4.81 -7.90
CA ILE A 285 -17.99 4.30 -8.36
C ILE A 285 -18.24 3.29 -9.48
N LEU A 286 -17.36 3.30 -10.48
CA LEU A 286 -17.28 2.31 -11.53
C LEU A 286 -16.21 1.28 -11.17
N GLY A 287 -16.56 0.01 -11.20
CA GLY A 287 -15.67 -1.13 -10.92
C GLY A 287 -15.51 -2.03 -12.15
N CYS A 288 -14.28 -2.43 -12.45
CA CYS A 288 -13.98 -3.50 -13.42
C CYS A 288 -13.14 -4.54 -12.69
N MET A 289 -13.65 -5.77 -12.58
CA MET A 289 -13.00 -6.88 -11.89
C MET A 289 -12.34 -7.81 -12.88
N ARG A 290 -11.20 -8.36 -12.49
CA ARG A 290 -10.41 -9.27 -13.31
C ARG A 290 -9.74 -10.34 -12.47
N ILE A 291 -9.53 -11.50 -13.06
CA ILE A 291 -8.74 -12.61 -12.50
C ILE A 291 -7.60 -12.99 -13.46
N PRO A 292 -6.53 -13.63 -12.98
CA PRO A 292 -5.46 -14.11 -13.83
C PRO A 292 -6.02 -15.14 -14.82
N GLU A 293 -5.63 -15.03 -16.09
CA GLU A 293 -6.12 -15.95 -17.14
C GLU A 293 -5.79 -17.43 -16.83
N GLN A 294 -4.69 -17.68 -16.14
CA GLN A 294 -4.26 -19.01 -15.71
C GLN A 294 -5.13 -19.63 -14.60
N ASP A 295 -5.99 -18.85 -13.93
CA ASP A 295 -6.80 -19.29 -12.78
C ASP A 295 -8.28 -19.48 -13.16
N VAL A 296 -8.63 -19.43 -14.45
CA VAL A 296 -10.01 -19.49 -14.95
C VAL A 296 -10.59 -20.92 -14.88
N ASP A 297 -9.72 -21.92 -14.97
CA ASP A 297 -10.09 -23.35 -14.97
C ASP A 297 -9.97 -24.00 -13.58
N LEU A 298 -10.08 -23.23 -12.50
CA LEU A 298 -10.18 -23.77 -11.15
C LEU A 298 -11.58 -24.41 -10.96
N GLU A 299 -11.78 -25.61 -11.53
CA GLU A 299 -12.95 -26.47 -11.28
C GLU A 299 -12.94 -27.01 -9.84
N GLU A 300 -14.14 -27.30 -9.31
CA GLU A 300 -14.41 -27.75 -7.92
C GLU A 300 -13.61 -29.01 -7.48
#